data_AF-A0A836L1B5-F1
#
_entry.id   AF-A0A836L1B5-F1
#
_cell.length_a   1.000
_cell.length_b   1.000
_cell.length_c   1.000
_cell.angle_alpha   90.00
_cell.angle_beta   90.00
_cell.angle_gamma   90.00
#
_symmetry.space_group_name_H-M   'P 1'
#
loop_
_entity.id
_entity.type
_entity.pdbx_description
1 polymer ?
#
loop_
_entity_poly.entity_id
_entity_poly.type
_entity_poly.pdbx_seq_one_letter_code
_entity_poly.pdbx_strand_id
1 'polypeptide(L)'
;MDEGFDAHVSTVTLEEIPAYEENEVTLLSDDDALRYDSVTEVTKLLRSSYLSGMLRRLSDYEQKTTRGKNSIPSDDPEYQYVSDCSSLVLRIEVEKSRVHVFLRAQYSVRFPELAIFFSDSVLYAKVVKIIQNNTDLSSAVEQLDELIPSQLLVVVVACASTTSGRDLSQEELNRVLEACEELENLEMAKQTFLEYIQCSMPLICPNLCAFLGTGITSQLFAISGSVAKLSIMDPADIARLGSRRSNDSGIAIKTTGFLSNCDLVANLPPQLRPKALRLVSSVTLTLARIDSNRRAPTNCEGIRERRLACNRMRAWLDPPVLRGAGHNMYERRGRKRRRVN
;
A
#
# COMPACT_ATOMS: atom_id res chain seq x y z
N MET A 1 -2.66 -52.46 30.76
CA MET A 1 -1.75 -51.54 30.06
C MET A 1 -2.56 -50.96 28.94
N ASP A 2 -2.83 -49.67 29.01
CA ASP A 2 -2.97 -48.74 27.88
C ASP A 2 -3.49 -47.42 28.44
N GLU A 3 -2.55 -46.51 28.68
CA GLU A 3 -2.81 -45.11 28.97
C GLU A 3 -3.22 -44.42 27.66
N GLY A 4 -4.51 -44.07 27.58
CA GLY A 4 -5.05 -43.23 26.51
C GLY A 4 -4.85 -41.76 26.86
N PHE A 5 -3.96 -41.13 26.12
CA PHE A 5 -3.57 -39.72 26.15
C PHE A 5 -4.79 -38.79 25.93
N ASP A 6 -5.27 -38.16 27.01
CA ASP A 6 -6.27 -37.09 26.98
C ASP A 6 -5.63 -35.79 26.46
N ALA A 7 -5.89 -35.47 25.19
CA ALA A 7 -5.54 -34.18 24.61
C ALA A 7 -6.63 -33.16 24.98
N HIS A 8 -6.43 -32.46 26.09
CA HIS A 8 -7.11 -31.19 26.37
C HIS A 8 -6.74 -30.18 25.28
N VAL A 9 -7.55 -30.10 24.22
CA VAL A 9 -7.60 -28.94 23.33
C VAL A 9 -8.21 -27.81 24.14
N SER A 10 -7.36 -26.98 24.74
CA SER A 10 -7.76 -25.70 25.29
C SER A 10 -8.36 -24.87 24.16
N THR A 11 -9.69 -24.84 24.11
CA THR A 11 -10.45 -23.85 23.37
C THR A 11 -10.12 -22.50 23.98
N VAL A 12 -9.07 -21.86 23.47
CA VAL A 12 -8.86 -20.42 23.67
C VAL A 12 -10.03 -19.77 22.96
N THR A 13 -11.01 -19.38 23.77
CA THR A 13 -12.11 -18.51 23.37
C THR A 13 -11.51 -17.33 22.62
N LEU A 14 -11.83 -17.25 21.33
CA LEU A 14 -11.67 -16.05 20.53
C LEU A 14 -12.42 -14.96 21.28
N GLU A 15 -11.70 -14.18 22.08
CA GLU A 15 -12.14 -12.84 22.44
C GLU A 15 -12.49 -12.17 21.11
N GLU A 16 -13.75 -11.78 21.02
CA GLU A 16 -14.34 -11.09 19.89
C GLU A 16 -13.35 -10.02 19.44
N ILE A 17 -12.76 -10.21 18.25
CA ILE A 17 -12.03 -9.17 17.57
C ILE A 17 -13.08 -8.08 17.35
N PRO A 18 -13.01 -6.92 18.04
CA PRO A 18 -13.93 -5.86 17.73
C PRO A 18 -13.76 -5.57 16.25
N ALA A 19 -14.87 -5.65 15.52
CA ALA A 19 -14.93 -5.17 14.16
C ALA A 19 -14.27 -3.79 14.16
N TYR A 20 -13.45 -3.53 13.14
CA TYR A 20 -12.85 -2.22 12.94
C TYR A 20 -13.99 -1.20 12.85
N GLU A 21 -14.36 -0.60 13.96
CA GLU A 21 -15.21 0.56 13.97
C GLU A 21 -14.35 1.65 13.34
N GLU A 22 -14.81 2.22 12.22
CA GLU A 22 -14.22 3.39 11.57
C GLU A 22 -14.14 4.63 12.50
N ASN A 23 -14.45 4.49 13.80
CA ASN A 23 -14.65 5.55 14.78
C ASN A 23 -13.65 5.54 15.95
N GLU A 24 -12.52 4.82 15.89
CA GLU A 24 -11.48 4.92 16.94
C GLU A 24 -10.34 5.89 16.58
N VAL A 25 -10.48 7.12 17.10
CA VAL A 25 -9.47 8.19 17.22
C VAL A 25 -8.63 8.41 15.95
N THR A 26 -9.24 9.05 14.95
CA THR A 26 -8.48 9.93 14.08
C THR A 26 -7.80 10.98 14.96
N LEU A 27 -6.48 10.94 15.10
CA LEU A 27 -5.72 12.15 15.46
C LEU A 27 -5.88 13.09 14.26
N LEU A 28 -6.89 13.96 14.34
CA LEU A 28 -7.34 14.81 13.25
C LEU A 28 -6.49 16.08 13.12
N SER A 29 -5.83 16.49 14.19
CA SER A 29 -5.16 17.78 14.28
C SER A 29 -3.86 17.69 15.09
N ASP A 30 -2.88 18.51 14.71
CA ASP A 30 -1.62 18.66 15.46
C ASP A 30 -1.89 19.12 16.92
N ASP A 31 -3.00 19.85 17.16
CA ASP A 31 -3.42 20.33 18.49
C ASP A 31 -3.91 19.21 19.43
N ASP A 32 -4.60 18.20 18.91
CA ASP A 32 -5.05 17.05 19.70
C ASP A 32 -3.86 16.16 20.11
N ALA A 33 -2.81 16.13 19.28
CA ALA A 33 -1.62 15.34 19.55
C ALA A 33 -0.73 15.93 20.66
N LEU A 34 -0.74 17.25 20.84
CA LEU A 34 -0.02 17.93 21.92
C LEU A 34 -0.59 17.65 23.32
N ARG A 35 -1.79 17.07 23.42
CA ARG A 35 -2.41 16.72 24.71
C ARG A 35 -1.82 15.46 25.33
N TYR A 36 -1.13 14.64 24.54
CA TYR A 36 -0.53 13.39 25.01
C TYR A 36 0.93 13.63 25.37
N ASP A 37 1.34 13.14 26.53
CA ASP A 37 2.72 13.27 27.00
C ASP A 37 3.60 12.12 26.50
N SER A 38 3.01 10.95 26.23
CA SER A 38 3.75 9.75 25.82
C SER A 38 3.19 9.13 24.54
N VAL A 39 4.08 8.66 23.68
CA VAL A 39 3.76 7.92 22.44
C VAL A 39 2.99 6.64 22.77
N THR A 40 3.29 6.05 23.92
CA THR A 40 2.69 4.80 24.40
C THR A 40 1.18 4.89 24.61
N GLU A 41 0.65 6.09 24.84
CA GLU A 41 -0.79 6.35 24.95
C GLU A 41 -1.46 6.39 23.57
N VAL A 42 -0.69 6.79 22.55
CA VAL A 42 -1.12 6.92 21.17
C VAL A 42 -1.07 5.57 20.45
N THR A 43 -0.06 4.74 20.73
CA THR A 43 0.12 3.41 20.12
C THR A 43 -0.16 2.29 21.10
N LYS A 44 -1.23 1.54 20.85
CA LYS A 44 -1.61 0.39 21.68
C LYS A 44 -1.17 -0.93 21.07
N LEU A 45 -0.92 -0.99 19.76
CA LEU A 45 -0.68 -2.26 19.06
C LEU A 45 0.65 -2.92 19.43
N LEU A 46 1.74 -2.15 19.54
CA LEU A 46 3.06 -2.70 19.89
C LEU A 46 3.06 -3.44 21.22
N ARG A 47 2.23 -2.98 22.17
CA ARG A 47 2.10 -3.53 23.53
C ARG A 47 1.00 -4.57 23.63
N SER A 48 0.23 -4.79 22.56
CA SER A 48 -0.85 -5.75 22.54
C SER A 48 -0.31 -7.19 22.54
N SER A 49 -0.92 -8.05 23.37
CA SER A 49 -0.72 -9.50 23.33
C SER A 49 -1.08 -10.10 21.96
N TYR A 50 -1.93 -9.41 21.20
CA TYR A 50 -2.33 -9.81 19.86
C TYR A 50 -1.16 -9.77 18.87
N LEU A 51 -0.40 -8.66 18.81
CA LEU A 51 0.73 -8.52 17.88
C LEU A 51 1.81 -9.58 18.17
N SER A 52 2.17 -9.74 19.44
CA SER A 52 3.14 -10.76 19.86
C SER A 52 2.66 -12.18 19.58
N GLY A 53 1.37 -12.47 19.81
CA GLY A 53 0.76 -13.75 19.43
C GLY A 53 0.79 -14.01 17.92
N MET A 54 0.53 -12.98 17.11
CA MET A 54 0.58 -13.05 15.65
C MET A 54 2.00 -13.28 15.13
N LEU A 55 3.00 -12.59 15.67
CA LEU A 55 4.42 -12.81 15.34
C LEU A 55 4.90 -14.22 15.72
N ARG A 56 4.45 -14.75 16.86
CA ARG A 56 4.76 -16.13 17.24
C ARG A 56 4.19 -17.12 16.22
N ARG A 57 2.92 -16.97 15.84
CA ARG A 57 2.29 -17.79 14.79
C ARG A 57 3.01 -17.66 13.45
N LEU A 58 3.52 -16.48 13.12
CA LEU A 58 4.27 -16.24 11.87
C LEU A 58 5.50 -17.16 11.83
N SER A 59 6.28 -17.17 12.91
CA SER A 59 7.46 -18.04 13.01
C SER A 59 7.13 -19.53 12.88
N ASP A 60 5.97 -19.96 13.40
CA ASP A 60 5.50 -21.35 13.26
C ASP A 60 5.12 -21.68 11.81
N TYR A 61 4.49 -20.73 11.10
CA TYR A 61 4.09 -20.92 9.71
C TYR A 61 5.28 -20.85 8.75
N GLU A 62 6.26 -19.97 8.97
CA GLU A 62 7.49 -19.94 8.16
C GLU A 62 8.23 -21.29 8.18
N GLN A 63 8.33 -21.92 9.35
CA GLN A 63 8.90 -23.26 9.49
C GLN A 63 8.08 -24.33 8.75
N LYS A 64 6.75 -24.18 8.67
CA LYS A 64 5.84 -25.11 8.00
C LYS A 64 5.81 -24.91 6.48
N THR A 65 5.91 -23.68 5.98
CA THR A 65 5.88 -23.35 4.54
C THR A 65 7.04 -24.01 3.79
N THR A 66 8.16 -24.24 4.48
CA THR A 66 9.31 -25.00 3.95
C THR A 66 8.97 -26.47 3.64
N ARG A 67 7.84 -27.01 4.12
CA ARG A 67 7.43 -28.42 3.93
C ARG A 67 6.61 -28.69 2.65
N GLY A 68 6.59 -27.77 1.68
CA GLY A 68 6.14 -28.07 0.31
C GLY A 68 4.62 -28.20 0.12
N LYS A 69 3.83 -27.27 0.69
CA LYS A 69 2.40 -27.16 0.37
C LYS A 69 2.21 -26.59 -1.05
N ASN A 70 1.32 -27.18 -1.83
CA ASN A 70 1.06 -26.79 -3.22
C ASN A 70 -0.09 -25.76 -3.37
N SER A 71 -0.99 -25.66 -2.41
CA SER A 71 -2.09 -24.67 -2.38
C SER A 71 -2.64 -24.49 -0.96
N ILE A 72 -3.19 -23.31 -0.67
CA ILE A 72 -3.83 -23.00 0.62
C ILE A 72 -5.35 -22.84 0.40
N PRO A 73 -6.17 -23.79 0.89
CA PRO A 73 -7.60 -23.67 0.99
C PRO A 73 -8.19 -22.41 1.62
N SER A 74 -9.37 -21.94 1.16
CA SER A 74 -10.10 -20.86 1.86
C SER A 74 -10.59 -21.33 3.21
N ASP A 75 -10.77 -22.65 3.35
CA ASP A 75 -11.18 -23.32 4.59
C ASP A 75 -9.97 -23.64 5.49
N ASP A 76 -8.74 -23.43 5.02
CA ASP A 76 -7.55 -23.69 5.81
C ASP A 76 -7.35 -22.61 6.88
N PRO A 77 -6.90 -22.99 8.08
CA PRO A 77 -6.56 -22.03 9.13
C PRO A 77 -5.42 -21.08 8.71
N GLU A 78 -4.59 -21.49 7.75
CA GLU A 78 -3.51 -20.67 7.21
C GLU A 78 -4.03 -19.52 6.34
N TYR A 79 -5.14 -19.70 5.61
CA TYR A 79 -5.77 -18.61 4.86
C TYR A 79 -6.35 -17.56 5.80
N GLN A 80 -7.02 -18.00 6.87
CA GLN A 80 -7.53 -17.12 7.92
C GLN A 80 -6.39 -16.32 8.56
N TYR A 81 -5.29 -17.00 8.88
CA TYR A 81 -4.10 -16.34 9.40
C TYR A 81 -3.53 -15.27 8.45
N VAL A 82 -3.44 -15.57 7.14
CA VAL A 82 -2.98 -14.59 6.13
C VAL A 82 -3.95 -13.40 6.00
N SER A 83 -5.25 -13.63 6.10
CA SER A 83 -6.28 -12.57 6.15
C SER A 83 -6.16 -11.72 7.42
N ASP A 84 -5.87 -12.33 8.56
CA ASP A 84 -5.64 -11.64 9.83
C ASP A 84 -4.37 -10.78 9.75
N CYS A 85 -3.28 -11.30 9.17
CA CYS A 85 -2.06 -10.53 8.87
C CYS A 85 -2.37 -9.31 8.00
N SER A 86 -3.19 -9.46 6.96
CA SER A 86 -3.58 -8.33 6.10
C SER A 86 -4.35 -7.27 6.88
N SER A 87 -5.27 -7.68 7.75
CA SER A 87 -6.04 -6.75 8.59
C SER A 87 -5.13 -6.04 9.61
N LEU A 88 -4.14 -6.76 10.15
CA LEU A 88 -3.13 -6.23 11.05
C LEU A 88 -2.21 -5.22 10.34
N VAL A 89 -1.81 -5.46 9.09
CA VAL A 89 -1.03 -4.51 8.28
C VAL A 89 -1.77 -3.17 8.14
N LEU A 90 -3.07 -3.20 7.85
CA LEU A 90 -3.89 -1.98 7.80
C LEU A 90 -3.93 -1.27 9.15
N ARG A 91 -4.01 -2.02 10.25
CA ARG A 91 -3.96 -1.47 11.60
C ARG A 91 -2.63 -0.81 11.94
N ILE A 92 -1.52 -1.44 11.55
CA ILE A 92 -0.19 -0.84 11.70
C ILE A 92 -0.11 0.49 10.93
N GLU A 93 -0.61 0.56 9.69
CA GLU A 93 -0.58 1.81 8.91
C GLU A 93 -1.38 2.94 9.57
N VAL A 94 -2.52 2.63 10.20
CA VAL A 94 -3.29 3.63 10.96
C VAL A 94 -2.50 4.11 12.18
N GLU A 95 -1.95 3.21 12.99
CA GLU A 95 -1.14 3.60 14.16
C GLU A 95 0.14 4.35 13.77
N LYS A 96 0.80 3.93 12.69
CA LYS A 96 1.94 4.62 12.10
C LYS A 96 1.59 6.05 11.71
N SER A 97 0.42 6.27 11.10
CA SER A 97 -0.07 7.63 10.80
C SER A 97 -0.31 8.44 12.06
N ARG A 98 -0.80 7.83 13.14
CA ARG A 98 -1.01 8.49 14.44
C ARG A 98 0.32 8.91 15.09
N VAL A 99 1.33 8.04 15.08
CA VAL A 99 2.67 8.36 15.56
C VAL A 99 3.29 9.48 14.74
N HIS A 100 3.08 9.49 13.42
CA HIS A 100 3.59 10.55 12.57
C HIS A 100 3.01 11.93 12.92
N VAL A 101 1.70 12.02 13.16
CA VAL A 101 1.04 13.27 13.60
C VAL A 101 1.59 13.69 14.97
N PHE A 102 1.73 12.75 15.91
CA PHE A 102 2.33 13.01 17.22
C PHE A 102 3.77 13.54 17.13
N LEU A 103 4.62 12.86 16.34
CA LEU A 103 6.01 13.24 16.13
C LEU A 103 6.13 14.63 15.50
N ARG A 104 5.28 14.92 14.50
CA ARG A 104 5.21 16.23 13.84
C ARG A 104 4.82 17.32 14.85
N ALA A 105 3.80 17.10 15.66
CA ALA A 105 3.33 18.07 16.64
C ALA A 105 4.43 18.39 17.68
N GLN A 106 5.07 17.37 18.25
CA GLN A 106 6.13 17.55 19.25
C GLN A 106 7.39 18.23 18.66
N TYR A 107 7.79 17.85 17.44
CA TYR A 107 8.99 18.41 16.81
C TYR A 107 8.76 19.80 16.18
N SER A 108 7.49 20.18 15.94
CA SER A 108 7.14 21.51 15.41
C SER A 108 7.63 22.67 16.28
N VAL A 109 7.79 22.44 17.60
CA VAL A 109 8.34 23.41 18.55
C VAL A 109 9.79 23.80 18.21
N ARG A 110 10.56 22.84 17.65
CA ARG A 110 11.96 23.03 17.27
C ARG A 110 12.13 23.44 15.82
N PHE A 111 11.46 22.71 14.93
CA PHE A 111 11.64 22.87 13.49
C PHE A 111 10.30 22.68 12.75
N PRO A 112 9.42 23.71 12.75
CA PRO A 112 8.09 23.62 12.17
C PRO A 112 8.13 23.44 10.65
N GLU A 113 9.14 24.00 9.97
CA GLU A 113 9.25 23.93 8.52
C GLU A 113 9.58 22.50 8.01
N LEU A 114 10.17 21.64 8.86
CA LEU A 114 10.61 20.30 8.47
C LEU A 114 9.47 19.43 7.92
N ALA A 115 8.28 19.57 8.51
CA ALA A 115 7.12 18.73 8.16
C ALA A 115 6.56 19.01 6.75
N ILE A 116 6.96 20.11 6.11
CA ILE A 116 6.54 20.48 4.76
C ILE A 116 7.34 19.70 3.71
N PHE A 117 8.60 19.37 4.01
CA PHE A 117 9.51 18.73 3.05
C PHE A 117 9.28 17.22 2.92
N PHE A 118 8.78 16.56 3.97
CA PHE A 118 8.65 15.11 4.00
C PHE A 118 7.19 14.66 4.04
N SER A 119 6.76 13.99 2.97
CA SER A 119 5.45 13.31 2.93
C SER A 119 5.49 11.89 3.47
N ASP A 120 6.68 11.28 3.55
CA ASP A 120 6.87 9.95 4.12
C ASP A 120 7.23 10.05 5.60
N SER A 121 6.35 9.49 6.42
CA SER A 121 6.52 9.33 7.87
C SER A 121 7.84 8.70 8.31
N VAL A 122 8.32 7.66 7.61
CA VAL A 122 9.53 6.92 8.04
C VAL A 122 10.78 7.72 7.76
N LEU A 123 10.85 8.34 6.58
CA LEU A 123 11.94 9.25 6.25
C LEU A 123 11.96 10.45 7.20
N TYR A 124 10.81 11.04 7.51
CA TYR A 124 10.71 12.12 8.48
C TYR A 124 11.29 11.72 9.85
N ALA A 125 10.92 10.57 10.40
CA ALA A 125 11.46 10.11 11.69
C ALA A 125 12.98 9.89 11.67
N LYS A 126 13.53 9.29 10.60
CA LYS A 126 14.98 9.10 10.45
C LYS A 126 15.73 10.44 10.44
N VAL A 127 15.17 11.43 9.74
CA VAL A 127 15.74 12.77 9.66
C VAL A 127 15.70 13.47 11.02
N VAL A 128 14.57 13.42 11.72
CA VAL A 128 14.43 13.96 13.08
C VAL A 128 15.42 13.32 14.04
N LYS A 129 15.64 12.00 13.94
CA LYS A 129 16.61 11.25 14.76
C LYS A 129 18.07 11.66 14.53
N ILE A 130 18.40 12.13 13.32
CA ILE A 130 19.74 12.64 12.96
C ILE A 130 19.92 14.10 13.40
N ILE A 131 18.92 14.97 13.16
CA ILE A 131 19.01 16.40 13.48
C ILE A 131 18.97 16.63 14.99
N GLN A 132 18.06 15.94 15.69
CA GLN A 132 17.84 16.09 17.13
C GLN A 132 17.65 17.57 17.53
N ASN A 133 18.53 18.10 18.37
CA ASN A 133 18.54 19.50 18.82
C ASN A 133 19.74 20.30 18.29
N ASN A 134 20.55 19.70 17.41
CA ASN A 134 21.81 20.30 16.96
C ASN A 134 21.53 21.49 16.03
N THR A 135 22.07 22.67 16.37
CA THR A 135 22.05 23.87 15.51
C THR A 135 23.05 23.75 14.35
N ASP A 136 24.18 23.10 14.60
CA ASP A 136 25.25 22.94 13.63
C ASP A 136 25.11 21.61 12.90
N LEU A 137 24.42 21.64 11.75
CA LEU A 137 24.19 20.46 10.91
C LEU A 137 25.43 19.98 10.15
N SER A 138 26.58 20.66 10.26
CA SER A 138 27.80 20.36 9.48
C SER A 138 28.27 18.91 9.61
N SER A 139 28.13 18.29 10.78
CA SER A 139 28.47 16.88 11.00
C SER A 139 27.36 15.90 10.58
N ALA A 140 26.13 16.37 10.47
CA ALA A 140 24.97 15.58 10.08
C ALA A 140 24.72 15.58 8.55
N VAL A 141 25.36 16.48 7.80
CA VAL A 141 25.19 16.59 6.34
C VAL A 141 25.49 15.27 5.63
N GLU A 142 26.58 14.59 6.01
CA GLU A 142 26.97 13.32 5.38
C GLU A 142 25.89 12.24 5.56
N GLN A 143 25.34 12.11 6.76
CA GLN A 143 24.28 11.14 7.07
C GLN A 143 22.95 11.50 6.39
N LEU A 144 22.66 12.79 6.23
CA LEU A 144 21.44 13.25 5.57
C LEU A 144 21.51 13.12 4.04
N ASP A 145 22.70 13.26 3.44
CA ASP A 145 22.90 13.07 1.98
C ASP A 145 22.71 11.61 1.56
N GLU A 146 22.99 10.65 2.45
CA GLU A 146 22.68 9.22 2.20
C GLU A 146 21.17 8.93 2.17
N LEU A 147 20.37 9.70 2.91
CA LEU A 147 18.93 9.45 3.06
C LEU A 147 18.04 10.26 2.11
N ILE A 148 18.48 11.46 1.76
CA ILE A 148 17.65 12.45 1.06
C ILE A 148 18.39 12.93 -0.20
N PRO A 149 17.68 13.17 -1.33
CA PRO A 149 18.28 13.83 -2.48
C PRO A 149 18.96 15.15 -2.11
N SER A 150 20.16 15.39 -2.64
CA SER A 150 20.99 16.55 -2.29
C SER A 150 20.30 17.91 -2.52
N GLN A 151 19.33 17.98 -3.42
CA GLN A 151 18.50 19.19 -3.64
C GLN A 151 17.67 19.55 -2.40
N LEU A 152 17.06 18.55 -1.76
CA LEU A 152 16.26 18.75 -0.54
C LEU A 152 17.18 19.00 0.66
N LEU A 153 18.35 18.36 0.71
CA LEU A 153 19.35 18.57 1.77
C LEU A 153 19.74 20.05 1.90
N VAL A 154 20.09 20.70 0.80
CA VAL A 154 20.49 22.13 0.79
C VAL A 154 19.37 23.01 1.34
N VAL A 155 18.12 22.71 0.97
CA VAL A 155 16.94 23.47 1.44
C VAL A 155 16.73 23.24 2.94
N VAL A 156 16.82 22.00 3.41
CA VAL A 156 16.68 21.67 4.85
C VAL A 156 17.75 22.36 5.69
N VAL A 157 19.02 22.35 5.26
CA VAL A 157 20.13 23.02 5.97
C VAL A 157 19.95 24.54 6.00
N ALA A 158 19.50 25.14 4.89
CA ALA A 158 19.20 26.56 4.82
C ALA A 158 18.05 26.92 5.78
N CYS A 159 16.97 26.15 5.78
CA CYS A 159 15.82 26.35 6.65
C CYS A 159 16.16 26.11 8.13
N ALA A 160 17.02 25.15 8.45
CA ALA A 160 17.48 24.91 9.81
C ALA A 160 18.32 26.09 10.35
N SER A 161 19.10 26.76 9.49
CA SER A 161 19.87 27.95 9.87
C SER A 161 18.99 29.17 10.16
N THR A 162 17.80 29.24 9.56
CA THR A 162 16.84 30.33 9.73
C THR A 162 15.58 29.92 10.49
N THR A 163 15.60 28.78 11.18
CA THR A 163 14.39 28.26 11.81
C THR A 163 13.97 29.14 12.98
N SER A 164 12.65 29.27 13.15
CA SER A 164 12.02 30.13 14.16
C SER A 164 11.74 29.41 15.49
N GLY A 165 12.03 28.12 15.58
CA GLY A 165 11.75 27.30 16.76
C GLY A 165 12.72 27.50 17.93
N ARG A 166 12.37 26.91 19.08
CA ARG A 166 13.20 26.88 20.30
C ARG A 166 13.86 25.53 20.48
N ASP A 167 14.98 25.49 21.20
CA ASP A 167 15.59 24.24 21.60
C ASP A 167 14.66 23.44 22.53
N LEU A 168 14.61 22.12 22.30
CA LEU A 168 13.84 21.18 23.12
C LEU A 168 14.58 20.89 24.42
N SER A 169 13.84 20.72 25.51
CA SER A 169 14.39 20.15 26.75
C SER A 169 14.76 18.68 26.55
N GLN A 170 15.62 18.12 27.41
CA GLN A 170 16.03 16.71 27.32
C GLN A 170 14.84 15.76 27.45
N GLU A 171 13.83 16.09 28.27
CA GLU A 171 12.61 15.30 28.40
C GLU A 171 11.75 15.33 27.14
N GLU A 172 11.59 16.51 26.52
CA GLU A 172 10.86 16.64 25.23
C GLU A 172 11.61 15.92 24.11
N LEU A 173 12.94 16.03 24.06
CA LEU A 173 13.76 15.35 23.06
C LEU A 173 13.66 13.82 23.20
N ASN A 174 13.72 13.29 24.42
CA ASN A 174 13.57 11.86 24.67
C ASN A 174 12.21 11.35 24.19
N ARG A 175 11.13 12.11 24.40
CA ARG A 175 9.79 11.78 23.89
C ARG A 175 9.74 11.71 22.36
N VAL A 176 10.41 12.64 21.68
CA VAL A 176 10.54 12.64 20.21
C VAL A 176 11.35 11.43 19.72
N LEU A 177 12.44 11.09 20.40
CA LEU A 177 13.28 9.94 20.05
C LEU A 177 12.55 8.61 20.26
N GLU A 178 11.82 8.46 21.38
CA GLU A 178 10.95 7.31 21.64
C GLU A 178 9.90 7.15 20.53
N ALA A 179 9.30 8.26 20.07
CA ALA A 179 8.33 8.24 18.96
C ALA A 179 8.96 7.78 17.65
N CYS A 180 10.20 8.19 17.38
CA CYS A 180 10.94 7.74 16.19
C CYS A 180 11.21 6.23 16.25
N GLU A 181 11.63 5.72 17.41
CA GLU A 181 11.88 4.29 17.62
C GLU A 181 10.60 3.45 17.51
N GLU A 182 9.49 3.90 18.09
CA GLU A 182 8.21 3.21 17.96
C GLU A 182 7.71 3.19 16.50
N LEU A 183 7.92 4.28 15.74
CA LEU A 183 7.60 4.31 14.31
C LEU A 183 8.44 3.32 13.50
N GLU A 184 9.74 3.24 13.78
CA GLU A 184 10.66 2.28 13.14
C GLU A 184 10.25 0.84 13.45
N ASN A 185 9.90 0.55 14.70
CA ASN A 185 9.42 -0.77 15.13
C ASN A 185 8.13 -1.19 14.43
N LEU A 186 7.16 -0.27 14.30
CA LEU A 186 5.93 -0.51 13.55
C LEU A 186 6.20 -0.79 12.07
N GLU A 187 7.12 -0.04 11.45
CA GLU A 187 7.49 -0.25 10.05
C GLU A 187 8.15 -1.62 9.84
N MET A 188 9.07 -2.03 10.72
CA MET A 188 9.68 -3.36 10.68
C MET A 188 8.63 -4.47 10.82
N ALA A 189 7.74 -4.37 11.82
CA ALA A 189 6.66 -5.34 12.01
C ALA A 189 5.78 -5.45 10.75
N LYS A 190 5.41 -4.31 10.14
CA LYS A 190 4.65 -4.31 8.89
C LYS A 190 5.36 -5.05 7.76
N GLN A 191 6.66 -4.80 7.59
CA GLN A 191 7.46 -5.43 6.54
C GLN A 191 7.47 -6.95 6.70
N THR A 192 7.66 -7.47 7.92
CA THR A 192 7.62 -8.91 8.18
C THR A 192 6.30 -9.57 7.76
N PHE A 193 5.16 -8.94 8.05
CA PHE A 193 3.85 -9.46 7.61
C PHE A 193 3.65 -9.36 6.10
N LEU A 194 4.09 -8.26 5.47
CA LEU A 194 3.98 -8.10 4.02
C LEU A 194 4.82 -9.12 3.25
N GLU A 195 6.03 -9.41 3.72
CA GLU A 195 6.90 -10.45 3.16
C GLU A 195 6.24 -11.82 3.26
N TYR A 196 5.68 -12.16 4.42
CA TYR A 196 4.94 -13.41 4.60
C TYR A 196 3.72 -13.53 3.68
N ILE A 197 2.92 -12.46 3.55
CA ILE A 197 1.77 -12.42 2.61
C ILE A 197 2.27 -12.62 1.17
N GLN A 198 3.36 -11.98 0.78
CA GLN A 198 3.93 -12.10 -0.57
C GLN A 198 4.38 -13.52 -0.89
N CYS A 199 5.03 -14.20 0.05
CA CYS A 199 5.45 -15.61 -0.09
C CYS A 199 4.26 -16.57 -0.17
N SER A 200 3.18 -16.28 0.56
CA SER A 200 1.97 -17.11 0.60
C SER A 200 1.09 -16.91 -0.64
N MET A 201 1.22 -15.78 -1.34
CA MET A 201 0.29 -15.35 -2.38
C MET A 201 0.15 -16.32 -3.58
N PRO A 202 1.23 -16.93 -4.10
CA PRO A 202 1.12 -17.93 -5.17
C PRO A 202 0.30 -19.17 -4.80
N LEU A 203 0.27 -19.52 -3.51
CA LEU A 203 -0.48 -20.68 -2.98
C LEU A 203 -1.97 -20.37 -2.81
N ILE A 204 -2.31 -19.08 -2.61
CA ILE A 204 -3.66 -18.58 -2.41
C ILE A 204 -4.33 -18.22 -3.75
N CYS A 205 -3.63 -17.46 -4.59
CA CYS A 205 -4.15 -16.93 -5.85
C CYS A 205 -3.14 -17.05 -7.01
N PRO A 206 -2.97 -18.28 -7.53
CA PRO A 206 -1.97 -18.57 -8.55
C PRO A 206 -2.22 -17.81 -9.86
N ASN A 207 -3.49 -17.55 -10.24
CA ASN A 207 -3.80 -16.88 -11.50
C ASN A 207 -3.54 -15.37 -11.43
N LEU A 208 -3.94 -14.71 -10.34
CA LEU A 208 -3.62 -13.30 -10.11
C LEU A 208 -2.10 -13.07 -10.08
N CYS A 209 -1.36 -13.92 -9.36
CA CYS A 209 0.10 -13.84 -9.30
C CYS A 209 0.74 -13.99 -10.68
N ALA A 210 0.24 -14.91 -11.52
CA ALA A 210 0.74 -15.08 -12.89
C ALA A 210 0.45 -13.86 -13.78
N PHE A 211 -0.66 -13.15 -13.56
CA PHE A 211 -1.06 -12.00 -14.36
C PHE A 211 -0.36 -10.71 -13.95
N LEU A 212 -0.35 -10.35 -12.66
CA LEU A 212 0.17 -9.08 -12.14
C LEU A 212 1.58 -9.17 -11.53
N GLY A 213 2.02 -10.38 -11.17
CA GLY A 213 3.18 -10.58 -10.31
C GLY A 213 2.83 -10.61 -8.82
N THR A 214 3.66 -11.28 -8.02
CA THR A 214 3.39 -11.52 -6.59
C THR A 214 3.35 -10.25 -5.76
N GLY A 215 4.25 -9.28 -6.01
CA GLY A 215 4.33 -8.04 -5.23
C GLY A 215 3.09 -7.15 -5.36
N ILE A 216 2.55 -6.96 -6.55
CA ILE A 216 1.33 -6.15 -6.75
C ILE A 216 0.11 -6.90 -6.21
N THR A 217 0.11 -8.22 -6.39
CA THR A 217 -0.98 -9.08 -5.93
C THR A 217 -1.06 -9.08 -4.40
N SER A 218 0.08 -9.18 -3.70
CA SER A 218 0.14 -9.10 -2.24
C SER A 218 -0.29 -7.73 -1.72
N GLN A 219 0.07 -6.64 -2.40
CA GLN A 219 -0.39 -5.28 -2.04
C GLN A 219 -1.90 -5.11 -2.19
N LEU A 220 -2.50 -5.63 -3.27
CA LEU A 220 -3.96 -5.61 -3.46
C LEU A 220 -4.66 -6.41 -2.37
N PHE A 221 -4.09 -7.55 -1.98
CA PHE A 221 -4.63 -8.36 -0.91
C PHE A 221 -4.45 -7.73 0.45
N ALA A 222 -3.29 -7.10 0.73
CA ALA A 222 -3.03 -6.39 1.97
C ALA A 222 -4.09 -5.30 2.26
N ILE A 223 -4.61 -4.64 1.22
CA ILE A 223 -5.72 -3.68 1.37
C ILE A 223 -7.08 -4.36 1.40
N SER A 224 -7.30 -5.38 0.57
CA SER A 224 -8.61 -6.02 0.47
C SER A 224 -8.93 -6.94 1.66
N GLY A 225 -7.92 -7.53 2.31
CA GLY A 225 -8.03 -8.53 3.36
C GLY A 225 -8.30 -9.95 2.86
N SER A 226 -9.00 -10.10 1.73
CA SER A 226 -9.41 -11.41 1.20
C SER A 226 -9.62 -11.36 -0.31
N VAL A 227 -9.32 -12.46 -1.00
CA VAL A 227 -9.58 -12.59 -2.45
C VAL A 227 -11.08 -12.52 -2.76
N ALA A 228 -11.93 -12.99 -1.83
CA ALA A 228 -13.38 -12.93 -1.98
C ALA A 228 -13.88 -11.48 -2.05
N LYS A 229 -13.36 -10.58 -1.20
CA LYS A 229 -13.68 -9.15 -1.23
C LYS A 229 -13.28 -8.54 -2.58
N LEU A 230 -12.06 -8.83 -3.06
CA LEU A 230 -11.58 -8.37 -4.36
C LEU A 230 -12.46 -8.84 -5.53
N SER A 231 -13.07 -10.02 -5.44
CA SER A 231 -13.93 -10.59 -6.47
C SER A 231 -15.29 -9.91 -6.63
N ILE A 232 -15.74 -9.19 -5.59
CA ILE A 232 -17.02 -8.48 -5.52
C ILE A 232 -16.87 -7.02 -5.95
N MET A 233 -15.68 -6.43 -5.81
CA MET A 233 -15.40 -5.04 -6.16
C MET A 233 -15.60 -4.74 -7.65
N ASP A 234 -15.87 -3.47 -7.96
CA ASP A 234 -15.92 -3.00 -9.34
C ASP A 234 -14.51 -2.82 -9.94
N PRO A 235 -14.33 -3.01 -11.26
CA PRO A 235 -13.04 -2.78 -11.91
C PRO A 235 -12.49 -1.37 -11.70
N ALA A 236 -13.39 -0.37 -11.61
CA ALA A 236 -12.99 1.02 -11.39
C ALA A 236 -12.48 1.26 -9.96
N ASP A 237 -13.02 0.54 -8.97
CA ASP A 237 -12.54 0.61 -7.58
C ASP A 237 -11.19 -0.10 -7.44
N ILE A 238 -11.02 -1.26 -8.08
CA ILE A 238 -9.75 -1.98 -8.10
C ILE A 238 -8.63 -1.13 -8.72
N ALA A 239 -8.95 -0.36 -9.78
CA ALA A 239 -8.00 0.58 -10.39
C ALA A 239 -7.52 1.70 -9.43
N ARG A 240 -8.35 2.05 -8.43
CA ARG A 240 -8.08 3.09 -7.44
C ARG A 240 -7.48 2.54 -6.14
N LEU A 241 -7.42 1.22 -5.95
CA LEU A 241 -6.79 0.65 -4.77
C LEU A 241 -5.33 1.10 -4.65
N GLY A 242 -4.96 1.59 -3.45
CA GLY A 242 -3.64 2.17 -3.18
C GLY A 242 -3.46 3.62 -3.62
N SER A 243 -4.43 4.26 -4.28
CA SER A 243 -4.34 5.69 -4.57
C SER A 243 -4.64 6.49 -3.30
N ARG A 244 -3.63 7.15 -2.72
CA ARG A 244 -3.84 8.14 -1.64
C ARG A 244 -4.52 9.37 -2.26
N ARG A 245 -5.61 9.89 -1.70
CA ARG A 245 -6.13 11.19 -2.17
C ARG A 245 -5.14 12.26 -1.71
N SER A 246 -4.48 12.93 -2.66
CA SER A 246 -3.74 14.16 -2.39
C SER A 246 -4.78 15.23 -2.06
N ASN A 247 -5.13 15.38 -0.79
CA ASN A 247 -5.89 16.53 -0.35
C ASN A 247 -4.98 17.77 -0.44
N ASP A 248 -5.49 18.81 -1.10
CA ASP A 248 -5.17 20.23 -0.83
C ASP A 248 -3.99 20.95 -1.52
N SER A 249 -3.42 20.45 -2.62
CA SER A 249 -2.35 21.19 -3.34
C SER A 249 -2.77 21.86 -4.66
N GLY A 250 -4.08 21.98 -4.96
CA GLY A 250 -4.61 22.70 -6.14
C GLY A 250 -4.21 22.13 -7.52
N ILE A 251 -3.20 21.27 -7.57
CA ILE A 251 -2.69 20.56 -8.74
C ILE A 251 -3.25 19.15 -8.64
N ALA A 252 -4.12 18.78 -9.57
CA ALA A 252 -4.69 17.44 -9.67
C ALA A 252 -3.62 16.42 -10.13
N ILE A 253 -2.67 16.10 -9.24
CA ILE A 253 -1.78 14.96 -9.42
C ILE A 253 -2.66 13.73 -9.23
N LYS A 254 -2.99 13.04 -10.34
CA LYS A 254 -3.71 11.78 -10.31
C LYS A 254 -2.84 10.78 -9.55
N THR A 255 -3.17 10.51 -8.31
CA THR A 255 -2.49 9.49 -7.52
C THR A 255 -2.81 8.14 -8.12
N THR A 256 -1.77 7.43 -8.50
CA THR A 256 -1.89 6.21 -9.28
C THR A 256 -1.93 5.02 -8.32
N GLY A 257 -2.99 4.19 -8.39
CA GLY A 257 -3.13 3.00 -7.54
C GLY A 257 -2.12 1.90 -7.87
N PHE A 258 -2.04 0.83 -7.09
CA PHE A 258 -1.00 -0.20 -7.25
C PHE A 258 -0.89 -0.78 -8.67
N LEU A 259 -2.03 -0.91 -9.36
CA LEU A 259 -2.07 -1.41 -10.73
C LEU A 259 -1.38 -0.49 -11.75
N SER A 260 -1.14 0.78 -11.46
CA SER A 260 -0.36 1.65 -12.36
C SER A 260 1.11 1.27 -12.41
N ASN A 261 1.62 0.70 -11.31
CA ASN A 261 3.01 0.29 -11.16
C ASN A 261 3.25 -1.10 -11.75
N CYS A 262 2.19 -1.76 -12.22
CA CYS A 262 2.28 -2.99 -13.00
C CYS A 262 3.11 -2.76 -14.26
N ASP A 263 3.98 -3.72 -14.57
CA ASP A 263 4.80 -3.76 -15.77
C ASP A 263 3.97 -3.60 -17.06
N LEU A 264 2.74 -4.12 -17.08
CA LEU A 264 1.82 -3.97 -18.20
C LEU A 264 1.39 -2.51 -18.45
N VAL A 265 1.30 -1.70 -17.39
CA VAL A 265 0.80 -0.31 -17.48
C VAL A 265 1.96 0.69 -17.50
N ALA A 266 2.97 0.51 -16.64
CA ALA A 266 4.10 1.42 -16.48
C ALA A 266 4.90 1.59 -17.79
N ASN A 267 5.07 0.51 -18.55
CA ASN A 267 5.83 0.50 -19.81
C ASN A 267 5.12 1.17 -20.99
N LEU A 268 3.82 1.49 -20.86
CA LEU A 268 3.06 2.13 -21.94
C LEU A 268 3.22 3.66 -21.93
N PRO A 269 3.07 4.31 -23.10
CA PRO A 269 3.07 5.77 -23.18
C PRO A 269 1.90 6.36 -22.37
N PRO A 270 2.06 7.55 -21.78
CA PRO A 270 1.11 8.13 -20.82
C PRO A 270 -0.32 8.26 -21.37
N GLN A 271 -0.47 8.45 -22.68
CA GLN A 271 -1.77 8.53 -23.36
C GLN A 271 -2.56 7.20 -23.30
N LEU A 272 -1.87 6.06 -23.32
CA LEU A 272 -2.49 4.73 -23.33
C LEU A 272 -2.66 4.13 -21.93
N ARG A 273 -1.91 4.60 -20.93
CA ARG A 273 -1.98 4.13 -19.53
C ARG A 273 -3.41 4.04 -18.96
N PRO A 274 -4.31 5.03 -19.10
CA PRO A 274 -5.67 4.91 -18.55
C PRO A 274 -6.55 3.88 -19.29
N LYS A 275 -6.26 3.60 -20.56
CA LYS A 275 -6.92 2.52 -21.30
C LYS A 275 -6.39 1.16 -20.85
N ALA A 276 -5.07 1.04 -20.65
CA ALA A 276 -4.42 -0.15 -20.13
C ALA A 276 -4.88 -0.48 -18.71
N LEU A 277 -4.94 0.51 -17.83
CA LEU A 277 -5.39 0.36 -16.45
C LEU A 277 -6.79 -0.25 -16.38
N ARG A 278 -7.75 0.27 -17.17
CA ARG A 278 -9.11 -0.29 -17.23
C ARG A 278 -9.13 -1.74 -17.68
N LEU A 279 -8.32 -2.08 -18.70
CA LEU A 279 -8.21 -3.46 -19.18
C LEU A 279 -7.65 -4.36 -18.08
N VAL A 280 -6.51 -3.97 -17.48
CA VAL A 280 -5.87 -4.73 -16.41
C VAL A 280 -6.83 -4.93 -15.24
N SER A 281 -7.49 -3.88 -14.75
CA SER A 281 -8.45 -4.00 -13.65
C SER A 281 -9.62 -4.93 -13.95
N SER A 282 -10.14 -4.92 -15.18
CA SER A 282 -11.22 -5.84 -15.59
C SER A 282 -10.78 -7.31 -15.62
N VAL A 283 -9.55 -7.56 -16.07
CA VAL A 283 -8.95 -8.89 -16.11
C VAL A 283 -8.61 -9.36 -14.70
N THR A 284 -8.02 -8.49 -13.87
CA THR A 284 -7.76 -8.74 -12.44
C THR A 284 -9.03 -9.16 -11.71
N LEU A 285 -10.16 -8.47 -11.90
CA LEU A 285 -11.44 -8.88 -11.30
C LEU A 285 -11.86 -10.28 -11.75
N THR A 286 -11.73 -10.57 -13.05
CA THR A 286 -12.08 -11.89 -13.61
C THR A 286 -11.23 -13.00 -13.00
N LEU A 287 -9.91 -12.78 -12.91
CA LEU A 287 -8.98 -13.71 -12.30
C LEU A 287 -9.20 -13.86 -10.79
N ALA A 288 -9.51 -12.76 -10.08
CA ALA A 288 -9.87 -12.80 -8.67
C ALA A 288 -11.12 -13.66 -8.42
N ARG A 289 -12.11 -13.58 -9.32
CA ARG A 289 -13.31 -14.46 -9.26
C ARG A 289 -12.97 -15.92 -9.55
N ILE A 290 -12.01 -16.20 -10.43
CA ILE A 290 -11.55 -17.57 -10.71
C ILE A 290 -10.83 -18.14 -9.49
N ASP A 291 -9.93 -17.36 -8.89
CA ASP A 291 -9.15 -17.75 -7.70
C ASP A 291 -10.05 -17.89 -6.47
N SER A 292 -10.99 -16.96 -6.24
CA SER A 292 -11.95 -17.05 -5.13
C SER A 292 -12.86 -18.27 -5.23
N ASN A 293 -13.31 -18.63 -6.45
CA ASN A 293 -14.18 -19.79 -6.65
C ASN A 293 -13.40 -21.09 -6.89
N ARG A 294 -12.07 -21.05 -6.93
CA ARG A 294 -11.17 -22.20 -7.18
C ARG A 294 -11.49 -22.99 -8.44
N ARG A 295 -12.08 -22.35 -9.46
CA ARG A 295 -12.47 -23.02 -10.70
C ARG A 295 -11.27 -23.49 -11.51
N ALA A 296 -10.10 -22.85 -11.33
CA ALA A 296 -8.84 -23.23 -11.95
C ALA A 296 -7.70 -23.14 -10.93
N PRO A 297 -7.31 -24.25 -10.28
CA PRO A 297 -6.25 -24.25 -9.26
C PRO A 297 -4.84 -24.07 -9.85
N THR A 298 -4.69 -24.19 -11.16
CA THR A 298 -3.42 -23.97 -11.89
C THR A 298 -3.32 -22.53 -12.39
N ASN A 299 -2.10 -22.01 -12.55
CA ASN A 299 -1.80 -20.68 -13.08
C ASN A 299 -2.04 -20.48 -14.61
N CYS A 300 -2.55 -21.50 -15.30
CA CYS A 300 -2.75 -21.49 -16.76
C CYS A 300 -3.65 -20.34 -17.24
N GLU A 301 -4.73 -20.05 -16.51
CA GLU A 301 -5.69 -19.01 -16.88
C GLU A 301 -5.06 -17.62 -16.74
N GLY A 302 -4.30 -17.38 -15.67
CA GLY A 302 -3.53 -16.14 -15.49
C GLY A 302 -2.51 -15.91 -16.61
N ILE A 303 -1.77 -16.95 -17.02
CA ILE A 303 -0.81 -16.89 -18.14
C ILE A 303 -1.53 -16.59 -19.46
N ARG A 304 -2.68 -17.23 -19.71
CA ARG A 304 -3.48 -17.01 -20.93
C ARG A 304 -3.95 -15.56 -21.02
N GLU A 305 -4.56 -15.04 -19.95
CA GLU A 305 -5.05 -13.67 -19.93
C GLU A 305 -3.92 -12.64 -20.02
N ARG A 306 -2.76 -12.91 -19.41
CA ARG A 306 -1.57 -12.07 -19.59
C ARG A 306 -1.13 -11.98 -21.05
N ARG A 307 -1.07 -13.12 -21.75
CA ARG A 307 -0.73 -13.16 -23.18
C ARG A 307 -1.74 -12.38 -24.03
N LEU A 308 -3.03 -12.54 -23.75
CA LEU A 308 -4.09 -11.81 -24.47
C LEU A 308 -4.01 -10.30 -24.21
N ALA A 309 -3.79 -9.88 -22.96
CA ALA A 309 -3.61 -8.48 -22.61
C ALA A 309 -2.41 -7.86 -23.32
N CYS A 310 -1.26 -8.53 -23.30
CA CYS A 310 -0.05 -8.10 -24.03
C CYS A 310 -0.32 -7.93 -25.53
N ASN A 311 -1.01 -8.88 -26.16
CA ASN A 311 -1.33 -8.80 -27.59
C ASN A 311 -2.27 -7.62 -27.90
N ARG A 312 -3.28 -7.38 -27.06
CA ARG A 312 -4.17 -6.21 -27.21
C ARG A 312 -3.42 -4.89 -27.04
N MET A 313 -2.49 -4.82 -26.08
CA MET A 313 -1.69 -3.62 -25.83
C MET A 313 -0.71 -3.33 -26.97
N ARG A 314 -0.09 -4.37 -27.55
CA ARG A 314 0.75 -4.23 -28.76
C ARG A 314 -0.04 -3.66 -29.93
N ALA A 315 -1.26 -4.16 -30.17
CA ALA A 315 -2.13 -3.64 -31.20
C ALA A 315 -2.55 -2.16 -31.01
N TRP A 316 -2.40 -1.59 -29.80
CA TRP A 316 -2.63 -0.15 -29.58
C TRP A 316 -1.43 0.73 -29.92
N LEU A 317 -0.22 0.14 -29.97
CA LEU A 317 0.99 0.84 -30.38
C LEU A 317 1.10 0.92 -31.91
N ASP A 318 0.46 -0.01 -32.61
CA ASP A 318 0.38 0.03 -34.06
C ASP A 318 -0.42 1.26 -34.54
N PRO A 319 0.09 2.01 -35.54
CA PRO A 319 -0.61 3.17 -36.05
C PRO A 319 -1.98 2.78 -36.62
N PRO A 320 -3.02 3.62 -36.45
CA PRO A 320 -4.34 3.32 -36.99
C PRO A 320 -4.26 3.21 -38.51
N VAL A 321 -4.75 2.09 -39.06
CA VAL A 321 -4.87 1.92 -40.51
C VAL A 321 -5.87 2.96 -41.02
N LEU A 322 -5.36 3.97 -41.73
CA LEU A 322 -6.18 4.96 -42.40
C LEU A 322 -6.91 4.25 -43.55
N ARG A 323 -8.18 3.90 -43.35
CA ARG A 323 -9.04 3.54 -44.48
C ARG A 323 -9.21 4.82 -45.30
N GLY A 324 -8.79 4.78 -46.57
CA GLY A 324 -8.98 5.89 -47.50
C GLY A 324 -10.45 6.33 -47.54
N ALA A 325 -10.68 7.60 -47.90
CA ALA A 325 -12.03 8.15 -48.02
C ALA A 325 -12.93 7.17 -48.77
N GLY A 326 -13.97 6.68 -48.08
CA GLY A 326 -14.91 5.74 -48.67
C GLY A 326 -15.36 6.27 -50.02
N HIS A 327 -15.22 5.46 -51.06
CA HIS A 327 -15.68 5.84 -52.39
C HIS A 327 -17.20 5.97 -52.29
N ASN A 328 -17.69 7.21 -52.23
CA ASN A 328 -19.11 7.51 -52.20
C ASN A 328 -19.71 7.07 -53.54
N MET A 329 -20.16 5.82 -53.64
CA MET A 329 -20.74 5.23 -54.86
C MET A 329 -22.11 5.83 -55.24
N TYR A 330 -22.68 6.71 -54.43
CA TYR A 330 -23.92 7.38 -54.78
C TYR A 330 -23.66 8.37 -55.93
N GLU A 331 -24.13 8.02 -57.12
CA GLU A 331 -24.26 8.97 -58.22
C GLU A 331 -25.11 10.15 -57.75
N ARG A 332 -24.49 11.34 -57.68
CA ARG A 332 -25.24 12.58 -57.47
C ARG A 332 -26.17 12.78 -58.66
N ARG A 333 -27.45 12.40 -58.53
CA ARG A 333 -28.51 12.83 -59.45
C ARG A 333 -28.59 14.36 -59.41
N GLY A 334 -27.89 15.02 -60.33
CA GLY A 334 -27.86 16.46 -60.45
C GLY A 334 -29.22 16.99 -60.91
N ARG A 335 -30.10 17.34 -59.97
CA ARG A 335 -31.27 18.16 -60.30
C ARG A 335 -30.75 19.59 -60.56
N LYS A 336 -30.69 20.01 -61.83
CA LYS A 336 -30.35 21.40 -62.20
C LYS A 336 -31.32 22.33 -61.46
N ARG A 337 -30.83 23.02 -60.42
CA ARG A 337 -31.58 24.10 -59.78
C ARG A 337 -31.73 25.21 -60.82
N ARG A 338 -32.94 25.36 -61.38
CA ARG A 338 -33.29 26.50 -62.22
C ARG A 338 -33.15 27.76 -61.35
N ARG A 339 -32.22 28.64 -61.71
CA ARG A 339 -32.23 30.02 -61.21
C ARG A 339 -33.39 30.72 -61.90
N VAL A 340 -34.31 31.27 -61.12
CA VAL A 340 -35.36 32.17 -61.60
C VAL A 340 -34.69 33.53 -61.76
N ASN A 341 -34.74 34.11 -62.96
CA ASN A 341 -34.29 35.48 -63.23
C ASN A 341 -35.36 36.49 -62.81
#